data_AF-A0A0C2SS15-F1
#
_entry.id   AF-A0A0C2SS15-F1
#
_cell.length_a   1.000
_cell.length_b   1.000
_cell.length_c   1.000
_cell.angle_alpha   90.00
_cell.angle_beta   90.00
_cell.angle_gamma   90.00
#
_symmetry.space_group_name_H-M   'P 1'
#
loop_
_entity.id
_entity.type
_entity.pdbx_description
1 polymer ?
#
loop_
_entity_poly.entity_id
_entity_poly.type
_entity_poly.pdbx_seq_one_letter_code
_entity_poly.pdbx_strand_id
1 'polypeptide(L)'
;MTGETFRPARREFDWQNFVRGVPSCSLLATTGNTFSCLRAANSSDITQGLLVSIAESPELRFPRGEFARLPFIAGTNLDEGTLFVAPPASQVTSEDGLVQAITANYSPPVVSPQTLQSHIQTLLQLYPDIPALGSPYNTGNNTFGLSGVYKQWAAIFGDLAFQSQRRFWSQGYSDAGVKTYGYLFTEPQTSSPPVLGVYHSSELPFVFGNLPGFPPLSPSSANLSTIMMDYWISFATSLDPNDGRGTPRPRWELYTSENQASPSSTQELALLQLNSQNLSMIPDDYRKKQIGFINSDPLVWLH
;
A
#
# COMPACT_ATOMS: atom_id res chain seq x y z
N MET A 1 -13.85 -41.91 -3.72
CA MET A 1 -13.27 -40.60 -3.31
C MET A 1 -13.26 -39.70 -4.53
N THR A 2 -14.36 -38.97 -4.72
CA THR A 2 -14.45 -37.91 -5.74
C THR A 2 -13.72 -36.69 -5.20
N GLY A 3 -12.55 -36.39 -5.76
CA GLY A 3 -11.78 -35.21 -5.38
C GLY A 3 -12.61 -33.95 -5.62
N GLU A 4 -12.71 -33.10 -4.61
CA GLU A 4 -13.30 -31.78 -4.76
C GLU A 4 -12.51 -31.02 -5.84
N THR A 5 -13.17 -30.74 -6.96
CA THR A 5 -12.64 -29.85 -7.98
C THR A 5 -12.94 -28.43 -7.55
N PHE A 6 -11.97 -27.78 -6.91
CA PHE A 6 -12.02 -26.35 -6.65
C PHE A 6 -12.01 -25.63 -8.00
N ARG A 7 -13.18 -25.19 -8.48
CA ARG A 7 -13.24 -24.22 -9.58
C ARG A 7 -12.55 -22.94 -9.09
N PRO A 8 -11.66 -22.32 -9.87
CA PRO A 8 -11.09 -21.04 -9.50
C PRO A 8 -12.22 -20.00 -9.58
N ALA A 9 -12.99 -19.79 -8.53
CA ALA A 9 -13.99 -18.70 -8.50
C ALA A 9 -13.30 -17.33 -8.28
N ARG A 10 -12.09 -17.35 -7.71
CA ARG A 10 -11.29 -16.15 -7.44
C ARG A 10 -10.41 -15.84 -8.65
N ARG A 11 -10.54 -14.63 -9.21
CA ARG A 11 -9.81 -14.12 -10.39
C ARG A 11 -10.15 -14.77 -11.73
N GLU A 12 -11.20 -15.58 -11.82
CA GLU A 12 -11.72 -16.08 -13.11
C GLU A 12 -12.10 -14.92 -14.03
N PHE A 13 -12.70 -13.87 -13.46
CA PHE A 13 -13.04 -12.66 -14.20
C PHE A 13 -11.79 -11.99 -14.79
N ASP A 14 -10.74 -11.82 -13.98
CA ASP A 14 -9.48 -11.20 -14.42
C ASP A 14 -8.79 -12.07 -15.49
N TRP A 15 -8.77 -13.40 -15.29
CA TRP A 15 -8.25 -14.35 -16.27
C TRP A 15 -9.02 -14.30 -17.59
N GLN A 16 -10.35 -14.26 -17.52
CA GLN A 16 -11.20 -14.13 -18.71
C GLN A 16 -10.98 -12.79 -19.40
N ASN A 17 -10.79 -11.69 -18.67
CA ASN A 17 -10.50 -10.38 -19.25
C ASN A 17 -9.13 -10.37 -19.95
N PHE A 18 -8.11 -10.94 -19.30
CA PHE A 18 -6.79 -11.15 -19.91
C PHE A 18 -6.89 -11.93 -21.21
N VAL A 19 -7.48 -13.13 -21.18
CA VAL A 19 -7.59 -13.99 -22.38
C VAL A 19 -8.44 -13.34 -23.46
N ARG A 20 -9.53 -12.64 -23.09
CA ARG A 20 -10.37 -11.89 -24.04
C ARG A 20 -9.59 -10.78 -24.72
N GLY A 21 -8.63 -10.17 -24.01
CA GLY A 21 -7.75 -9.14 -24.54
C GLY A 21 -6.60 -9.66 -25.42
N VAL A 22 -6.26 -10.96 -25.35
CA VAL A 22 -5.28 -11.58 -26.26
C VAL A 22 -5.97 -11.84 -27.60
N PRO A 23 -5.70 -11.10 -28.69
CA PRO A 23 -6.52 -11.14 -29.91
C PRO A 23 -6.63 -12.55 -30.51
N SER A 24 -5.50 -13.27 -30.60
CA SER A 24 -5.45 -14.66 -31.08
C SER A 24 -6.18 -15.68 -30.20
N CYS A 25 -6.43 -15.37 -28.92
CA CYS A 25 -7.05 -16.28 -27.96
C CYS A 25 -8.41 -15.81 -27.43
N SER A 26 -8.91 -14.66 -27.90
CA SER A 26 -10.07 -13.94 -27.34
C SER A 26 -11.33 -14.81 -27.20
N LEU A 27 -11.60 -15.66 -28.21
CA LEU A 27 -12.76 -16.56 -28.24
C LEU A 27 -12.68 -17.71 -27.22
N LEU A 28 -11.51 -17.96 -26.64
CA LEU A 28 -11.29 -19.06 -25.70
C LEU A 28 -11.48 -18.64 -24.24
N ALA A 29 -11.66 -17.35 -23.94
CA ALA A 29 -11.64 -16.80 -22.59
C ALA A 29 -12.49 -17.58 -21.57
N THR A 30 -13.72 -17.95 -21.94
CA THR A 30 -14.67 -18.63 -21.05
C THR A 30 -14.70 -20.15 -21.21
N THR A 31 -13.80 -20.72 -22.04
CA THR A 31 -13.85 -22.14 -22.41
C THR A 31 -13.12 -23.05 -21.42
N GLY A 32 -12.32 -22.49 -20.51
CA GLY A 32 -11.40 -23.24 -19.64
C GLY A 32 -10.19 -23.85 -20.38
N ASN A 33 -10.08 -23.71 -21.71
CA ASN A 33 -9.05 -24.32 -22.55
C ASN A 33 -8.13 -23.27 -23.21
N THR A 34 -7.55 -22.38 -22.41
CA THR A 34 -6.84 -21.19 -22.90
C THR A 34 -5.33 -21.41 -23.07
N PHE A 35 -4.71 -22.31 -22.28
CA PHE A 35 -3.25 -22.47 -22.20
C PHE A 35 -2.55 -22.83 -23.50
N SER A 36 -3.15 -23.68 -24.34
CA SER A 36 -2.53 -24.07 -25.61
C SER A 36 -2.46 -22.89 -26.59
N CYS A 37 -3.48 -22.05 -26.60
CA CYS A 37 -3.47 -20.83 -27.40
C CYS A 37 -2.49 -19.80 -26.85
N LEU A 38 -2.53 -19.54 -25.54
CA LEU A 38 -1.63 -18.56 -24.91
C LEU A 38 -0.14 -18.90 -25.11
N ARG A 39 0.21 -20.19 -25.09
CA ARG A 39 1.60 -20.64 -25.38
C ARG A 39 2.04 -20.40 -26.82
N ALA A 40 1.09 -20.31 -27.76
CA ALA A 40 1.34 -20.07 -29.17
C ALA A 40 1.20 -18.59 -29.57
N ALA A 41 0.58 -17.76 -28.70
CA ALA A 41 0.42 -16.33 -28.94
C ALA A 41 1.78 -15.61 -28.93
N ASN A 42 1.93 -14.60 -29.79
CA ASN A 42 3.12 -13.77 -29.81
C ASN A 42 3.12 -12.78 -28.63
N SER A 43 4.27 -12.16 -28.35
CA SER A 43 4.40 -11.23 -27.23
C SER A 43 3.49 -10.00 -27.34
N SER A 44 3.23 -9.48 -28.55
CA SER A 44 2.33 -8.34 -28.76
C SER A 44 0.90 -8.68 -28.36
N ASP A 45 0.42 -9.88 -28.72
CA ASP A 45 -0.91 -10.36 -28.36
C ASP A 45 -1.04 -10.54 -26.83
N ILE A 46 -0.01 -11.11 -26.20
CA ILE A 46 0.04 -11.28 -24.74
C ILE A 46 0.08 -9.92 -24.03
N THR A 47 0.87 -8.96 -24.52
CA THR A 47 0.91 -7.60 -23.99
C THR A 47 -0.45 -6.93 -24.11
N GLN A 48 -1.14 -7.07 -25.25
CA GLN A 48 -2.48 -6.52 -25.42
C GLN A 48 -3.48 -7.13 -24.43
N GLY A 49 -3.41 -8.44 -24.19
CA GLY A 49 -4.21 -9.11 -23.17
C GLY A 49 -3.96 -8.56 -21.77
N LEU A 50 -2.70 -8.31 -21.43
CA LEU A 50 -2.31 -7.70 -20.16
C LEU A 50 -2.90 -6.28 -20.05
N LEU A 51 -2.77 -5.44 -21.08
CA LEU A 51 -3.31 -4.08 -21.09
C LEU A 51 -4.83 -4.06 -20.88
N VAL A 52 -5.57 -4.97 -21.53
CA VAL A 52 -7.03 -5.10 -21.33
C VAL A 52 -7.36 -5.59 -19.93
N SER A 53 -6.61 -6.55 -19.39
CA SER A 53 -6.81 -7.02 -18.02
C SER A 53 -6.55 -5.92 -16.99
N ILE A 54 -5.58 -5.05 -17.26
CA ILE A 54 -5.28 -3.88 -16.43
C ILE A 54 -6.42 -2.85 -16.58
N ALA A 55 -6.90 -2.58 -17.80
CA ALA A 55 -8.05 -1.69 -18.04
C ALA A 55 -9.32 -2.08 -17.23
N GLU A 56 -9.52 -3.38 -17.01
CA GLU A 56 -10.64 -3.94 -16.26
C GLU A 56 -10.30 -4.25 -14.79
N SER A 57 -9.10 -3.91 -14.33
CA SER A 57 -8.65 -4.19 -12.98
C SER A 57 -9.38 -3.30 -11.94
N PRO A 58 -9.46 -3.73 -10.67
CA PRO A 58 -10.13 -2.97 -9.61
C PRO A 58 -9.67 -1.51 -9.51
N GLU A 59 -8.40 -1.25 -9.79
CA GLU A 59 -7.74 0.06 -9.79
C GLU A 59 -8.40 1.03 -10.79
N LEU A 60 -8.69 0.60 -12.02
CA LEU A 60 -9.37 1.43 -13.04
C LEU A 60 -10.90 1.39 -12.96
N ARG A 61 -11.45 0.52 -12.11
CA ARG A 61 -12.88 0.52 -11.73
C ARG A 61 -13.15 1.47 -10.57
N PHE A 62 -12.14 1.76 -9.75
CA PHE A 62 -12.28 2.61 -8.58
C PHE A 62 -12.72 4.04 -8.92
N PRO A 63 -12.12 4.76 -9.90
CA PRO A 63 -12.61 6.07 -10.34
C PRO A 63 -14.03 6.05 -10.92
N ARG A 64 -14.52 4.90 -11.40
CA ARG A 64 -15.88 4.71 -11.92
C ARG A 64 -16.92 4.46 -10.82
N GLY A 65 -16.51 4.39 -9.56
CA GLY A 65 -17.39 4.08 -8.44
C GLY A 65 -17.83 2.61 -8.38
N GLU A 66 -17.18 1.74 -9.15
CA GLU A 66 -17.53 0.32 -9.30
C GLU A 66 -16.81 -0.54 -8.24
N PHE A 67 -17.08 -0.27 -6.98
CA PHE A 67 -16.48 -0.97 -5.84
C PHE A 67 -17.52 -1.36 -4.78
N ALA A 68 -17.20 -2.36 -3.96
CA ALA A 68 -18.05 -2.77 -2.85
C ALA A 68 -18.06 -1.70 -1.76
N ARG A 69 -19.25 -1.20 -1.40
CA ARG A 69 -19.41 -0.13 -0.40
C ARG A 69 -19.49 -0.71 1.02
N LEU A 70 -18.38 -1.29 1.48
CA LEU A 70 -18.26 -1.88 2.81
C LEU A 70 -17.38 -0.99 3.69
N PRO A 71 -17.75 -0.75 4.96
CA PRO A 71 -16.84 -0.11 5.91
C PRO A 71 -15.52 -0.87 5.99
N PHE A 72 -14.40 -0.16 6.16
CA PHE A 72 -13.09 -0.79 6.34
C PHE A 72 -12.14 0.03 7.19
N ILE A 73 -11.15 -0.67 7.75
CA ILE A 73 -9.94 -0.11 8.32
C ILE A 73 -8.80 -0.31 7.32
N ALA A 74 -8.01 0.73 7.06
CA ALA A 74 -6.79 0.64 6.28
C ALA A 74 -5.67 1.43 6.96
N GLY A 75 -4.44 0.96 6.85
CA GLY A 75 -3.30 1.68 7.40
C GLY A 75 -1.99 1.18 6.85
N THR A 76 -0.93 1.83 7.32
CA THR A 76 0.45 1.54 6.93
C THR A 76 1.36 1.63 8.16
N ASN A 77 2.49 0.97 8.08
CA ASN A 77 3.66 1.22 8.92
C ASN A 77 4.34 2.53 8.50
N LEU A 78 5.12 3.16 9.39
CA LEU A 78 5.82 4.40 9.07
C LEU A 78 6.84 4.19 7.95
N ASP A 79 7.57 3.08 7.98
CA ASP A 79 8.75 2.81 7.15
C ASP A 79 8.54 1.58 6.23
N GLU A 80 7.37 1.46 5.60
CA GLU A 80 6.96 0.29 4.78
C GLU A 80 8.05 -0.23 3.83
N GLY A 81 8.74 0.68 3.13
CA GLY A 81 9.68 0.29 2.08
C GLY A 81 10.98 -0.34 2.58
N THR A 82 11.37 -0.15 3.84
CA THR A 82 12.71 -0.51 4.32
C THR A 82 12.99 -2.01 4.23
N LEU A 83 12.01 -2.86 4.56
CA LEU A 83 12.14 -4.32 4.51
C LEU A 83 12.43 -4.82 3.08
N PHE A 84 11.87 -4.15 2.07
CA PHE A 84 11.96 -4.57 0.67
C PHE A 84 13.24 -4.11 -0.01
N VAL A 85 13.88 -3.06 0.52
CA VAL A 85 15.02 -2.43 -0.14
C VAL A 85 16.29 -2.38 0.71
N ALA A 86 16.23 -2.79 1.97
CA ALA A 86 17.43 -3.02 2.77
C ALA A 86 18.15 -4.28 2.28
N PRO A 87 19.49 -4.34 2.36
CA PRO A 87 20.22 -5.58 2.13
C PRO A 87 19.73 -6.70 3.08
N PRO A 88 19.65 -7.95 2.61
CA PRO A 88 20.08 -8.44 1.29
C PRO A 88 19.03 -8.30 0.18
N ALA A 89 17.82 -7.81 0.46
CA ALA A 89 16.70 -7.79 -0.49
C ALA A 89 16.98 -6.94 -1.73
N SER A 90 17.73 -5.85 -1.56
CA SER A 90 18.21 -5.00 -2.65
C SER A 90 19.69 -4.66 -2.48
N GLN A 91 20.36 -4.40 -3.61
CA GLN A 91 21.77 -4.01 -3.70
C GLN A 91 21.92 -2.62 -4.36
N VAL A 92 20.85 -1.84 -4.41
CA VAL A 92 20.86 -0.49 -5.00
C VAL A 92 21.68 0.44 -4.11
N THR A 93 22.73 1.04 -4.69
CA THR A 93 23.65 1.95 -3.98
C THR A 93 23.89 3.28 -4.70
N SER A 94 23.29 3.50 -5.87
CA SER A 94 23.41 4.72 -6.69
C SER A 94 22.06 5.12 -7.29
N GLU A 95 21.90 6.39 -7.68
CA GLU A 95 20.69 6.87 -8.35
C GLU A 95 20.43 6.12 -9.67
N ASP A 96 21.47 5.84 -10.46
CA ASP A 96 21.33 5.01 -11.68
C ASP A 96 20.77 3.62 -11.37
N GLY A 97 21.24 2.99 -10.29
CA GLY A 97 20.73 1.70 -9.83
C GLY A 97 19.28 1.78 -9.36
N LEU A 98 18.90 2.90 -8.74
CA LEU A 98 17.53 3.16 -8.31
C LEU A 98 16.60 3.36 -9.52
N VAL A 99 17.01 4.11 -10.54
CA VAL A 99 16.27 4.25 -11.81
C VAL A 99 16.06 2.89 -12.46
N GLN A 100 17.09 2.05 -12.50
CA GLN A 100 17.00 0.69 -13.03
C GLN A 100 16.03 -0.17 -12.22
N ALA A 101 16.08 -0.10 -10.88
CA ALA A 101 15.19 -0.85 -10.00
C ALA A 101 13.72 -0.45 -10.18
N ILE A 102 13.41 0.85 -10.23
CA ILE A 102 12.04 1.32 -10.51
C ILE A 102 11.61 0.87 -11.91
N THR A 103 12.44 1.09 -12.92
CA THR A 103 12.12 0.69 -14.30
C THR A 103 11.82 -0.81 -14.38
N ALA A 104 12.59 -1.65 -13.68
CA ALA A 104 12.36 -3.09 -13.64
C ALA A 104 11.04 -3.48 -12.96
N ASN A 105 10.68 -2.82 -11.85
CA ASN A 105 9.42 -3.08 -11.14
C ASN A 105 8.17 -2.75 -11.97
N TYR A 106 8.29 -1.81 -12.90
CA TYR A 106 7.20 -1.37 -13.79
C TYR A 106 7.38 -1.84 -15.24
N SER A 107 8.17 -2.90 -15.47
CA SER A 107 8.38 -3.48 -16.81
C SER A 107 7.57 -4.78 -17.02
N PRO A 108 6.93 -4.97 -18.18
CA PRO A 108 6.77 -3.98 -19.27
C PRO A 108 5.81 -2.85 -18.85
N PRO A 109 6.11 -1.58 -19.22
CA PRO A 109 5.24 -0.48 -18.84
C PRO A 109 3.92 -0.52 -19.61
N VAL A 110 2.83 -0.15 -18.92
CA VAL A 110 1.50 0.05 -19.52
C VAL A 110 1.45 1.35 -20.33
N VAL A 111 2.28 2.32 -19.95
CA VAL A 111 2.50 3.59 -20.65
C VAL A 111 3.71 3.49 -21.60
N SER A 112 3.95 4.54 -22.39
CA SER A 112 5.17 4.59 -23.21
C SER A 112 6.43 4.56 -22.32
N PRO A 113 7.54 3.92 -22.77
CA PRO A 113 8.80 3.95 -22.03
C PRO A 113 9.27 5.38 -21.71
N GLN A 114 9.02 6.34 -22.61
CA GLN A 114 9.34 7.75 -22.40
C GLN A 114 8.52 8.36 -21.27
N THR A 115 7.22 8.03 -21.19
CA THR A 115 6.33 8.45 -20.12
C THR A 115 6.83 7.91 -18.77
N LEU A 116 7.13 6.61 -18.67
CA LEU A 116 7.66 6.02 -17.44
C LEU A 116 8.97 6.69 -17.03
N GLN A 117 9.91 6.88 -17.95
CA GLN A 117 11.19 7.53 -17.64
C GLN A 117 11.02 8.97 -17.16
N SER A 118 10.14 9.77 -17.79
CA SER A 118 9.86 11.13 -17.33
C SER A 118 9.27 11.16 -15.91
N HIS A 119 8.39 10.20 -15.59
CA HIS A 119 7.80 10.07 -14.27
C HIS A 119 8.81 9.65 -13.20
N ILE A 120 9.72 8.73 -13.53
CA ILE A 120 10.84 8.36 -12.66
C ILE A 120 11.71 9.59 -12.37
N GLN A 121 12.03 10.40 -13.38
CA GLN A 121 12.81 11.64 -13.17
C GLN A 121 12.09 12.62 -12.24
N THR A 122 10.78 12.79 -12.39
CA THR A 122 9.98 13.62 -11.47
C THR A 122 9.96 13.03 -10.06
N LEU A 123 9.87 11.71 -9.89
CA LEU A 123 10.01 11.08 -8.56
C LEU A 123 11.34 11.44 -7.91
N LEU A 124 12.47 11.35 -8.63
CA LEU A 124 13.78 11.68 -8.05
C LEU A 124 13.91 13.14 -7.63
N GLN A 125 13.24 14.05 -8.34
CA GLN A 125 13.19 15.46 -7.93
C GLN A 125 12.34 15.65 -6.66
N LEU A 126 11.27 14.88 -6.52
CA LEU A 126 10.36 14.93 -5.37
C LEU A 126 10.90 14.20 -4.13
N TYR A 127 11.77 13.21 -4.34
CA TYR A 127 12.50 12.45 -3.33
C TYR A 127 14.01 12.60 -3.57
N PRO A 128 14.61 13.73 -3.18
CA PRO A 128 16.05 13.92 -3.37
C PRO A 128 16.87 12.98 -2.47
N ASP A 129 18.11 12.66 -2.88
CA ASP A 129 19.10 11.94 -2.06
C ASP A 129 19.61 12.82 -0.90
N ILE A 130 18.70 13.11 0.04
CA ILE A 130 18.96 13.79 1.30
C ILE A 130 18.55 12.80 2.39
N PRO A 131 19.51 12.12 3.06
CA PRO A 131 19.20 11.06 4.02
C PRO A 131 18.21 11.47 5.11
N ALA A 132 18.22 12.72 5.58
CA ALA A 132 17.24 13.23 6.55
C ALA A 132 15.78 13.18 6.09
N LEU A 133 15.51 13.17 4.78
CA LEU A 133 14.15 13.14 4.22
C LEU A 133 13.66 11.71 3.90
N GLY A 134 14.57 10.73 3.85
CA GLY A 134 14.24 9.36 3.47
C GLY A 134 13.84 8.45 4.64
N SER A 135 13.43 7.23 4.30
CA SER A 135 12.98 6.18 5.23
C SER A 135 14.17 5.28 5.66
N PRO A 136 14.35 4.88 6.94
CA PRO A 136 13.50 5.17 8.08
C PRO A 136 13.36 6.66 8.40
N TYR A 137 12.12 7.14 8.51
CA TYR A 137 11.82 8.54 8.74
C TYR A 137 12.24 8.97 10.14
N ASN A 138 12.45 10.28 10.33
CA ASN A 138 12.84 10.87 11.64
C ASN A 138 14.17 10.37 12.23
N THR A 139 15.07 9.83 11.40
CA THR A 139 16.40 9.35 11.84
C THR A 139 17.56 10.28 11.41
N GLY A 140 17.24 11.47 10.90
CA GLY A 140 18.22 12.44 10.41
C GLY A 140 19.12 11.86 9.32
N ASN A 141 20.39 12.27 9.32
CA ASN A 141 21.37 11.85 8.32
C ASN A 141 21.99 10.45 8.56
N ASN A 142 21.46 9.66 9.50
CA ASN A 142 21.97 8.32 9.75
C ASN A 142 21.57 7.38 8.61
N THR A 143 22.55 6.89 7.84
CA THR A 143 22.35 5.92 6.75
C THR A 143 22.51 4.47 7.18
N PHE A 144 22.78 4.21 8.48
CA PHE A 144 22.97 2.86 9.03
C PHE A 144 24.12 2.07 8.37
N GLY A 145 25.13 2.79 7.87
CA GLY A 145 26.26 2.20 7.14
C GLY A 145 25.97 1.84 5.68
N LEU A 146 24.79 2.23 5.16
CA LEU A 146 24.42 2.07 3.76
C LEU A 146 24.67 3.36 2.96
N SER A 147 24.52 3.27 1.63
CA SER A 147 24.51 4.43 0.73
C SER A 147 23.38 5.41 1.10
N GLY A 148 23.56 6.71 0.83
CA GLY A 148 22.51 7.73 1.02
C GLY A 148 21.21 7.36 0.29
N VAL A 149 21.38 6.84 -0.93
CA VAL A 149 20.31 6.35 -1.82
C VAL A 149 19.43 5.27 -1.17
N TYR A 150 19.91 4.51 -0.18
CA TYR A 150 19.07 3.53 0.53
C TYR A 150 17.81 4.19 1.10
N LYS A 151 17.97 5.32 1.79
CA LYS A 151 16.86 5.99 2.46
C LYS A 151 15.89 6.64 1.47
N GLN A 152 16.44 7.19 0.38
CA GLN A 152 15.68 7.68 -0.75
C GLN A 152 14.84 6.54 -1.36
N TRP A 153 15.48 5.38 -1.60
CA TRP A 153 14.82 4.23 -2.20
C TRP A 153 13.71 3.66 -1.32
N ALA A 154 13.95 3.54 -0.02
CA ALA A 154 12.95 3.06 0.94
C ALA A 154 11.73 3.98 1.02
N ALA A 155 11.94 5.30 0.92
CA ALA A 155 10.84 6.27 0.90
C ALA A 155 10.00 6.17 -0.38
N ILE A 156 10.66 6.12 -1.54
CA ILE A 156 10.00 5.96 -2.85
C ILE A 156 9.24 4.64 -2.90
N PHE A 157 9.87 3.52 -2.55
CA PHE A 157 9.25 2.19 -2.60
C PHE A 157 8.04 2.11 -1.66
N GLY A 158 8.20 2.58 -0.42
CA GLY A 158 7.10 2.60 0.55
C GLY A 158 5.90 3.35 -0.01
N ASP A 159 6.10 4.61 -0.43
CA ASP A 159 5.01 5.41 -0.93
C ASP A 159 4.39 4.84 -2.21
N LEU A 160 5.18 4.31 -3.15
CA LEU A 160 4.69 3.69 -4.39
C LEU A 160 3.87 2.40 -4.17
N ALA A 161 4.14 1.63 -3.11
CA ALA A 161 3.52 0.33 -2.90
C ALA A 161 2.47 0.31 -1.78
N PHE A 162 2.52 1.24 -0.82
CA PHE A 162 1.67 1.22 0.37
C PHE A 162 1.01 2.57 0.69
N GLN A 163 1.79 3.61 1.05
CA GLN A 163 1.20 4.83 1.62
C GLN A 163 0.35 5.61 0.62
N SER A 164 0.76 5.70 -0.65
CA SER A 164 0.00 6.42 -1.67
C SER A 164 -1.30 5.70 -2.01
N GLN A 165 -1.26 4.37 -2.13
CA GLN A 165 -2.42 3.51 -2.35
C GLN A 165 -3.41 3.65 -1.20
N ARG A 166 -2.96 3.49 0.04
CA ARG A 166 -3.83 3.66 1.20
C ARG A 166 -4.46 5.07 1.23
N ARG A 167 -3.76 6.12 0.77
CA ARG A 167 -4.35 7.48 0.64
C ARG A 167 -5.41 7.54 -0.44
N PHE A 168 -5.09 7.06 -1.63
CA PHE A 168 -5.96 7.05 -2.80
C PHE A 168 -7.28 6.32 -2.51
N TRP A 169 -7.18 5.09 -2.00
CA TRP A 169 -8.34 4.27 -1.68
C TRP A 169 -9.16 4.86 -0.52
N SER A 170 -8.51 5.31 0.58
CA SER A 170 -9.24 5.93 1.69
C SER A 170 -10.00 7.18 1.26
N GLN A 171 -9.41 8.03 0.43
CA GLN A 171 -10.06 9.24 -0.09
C GLN A 171 -11.25 8.90 -0.98
N GLY A 172 -11.08 8.02 -1.99
CA GLY A 172 -12.17 7.71 -2.92
C GLY A 172 -13.35 6.97 -2.27
N TYR A 173 -13.10 6.10 -1.28
CA TYR A 173 -14.17 5.46 -0.52
C TYR A 173 -14.88 6.44 0.41
N SER A 174 -14.12 7.29 1.10
CA SER A 174 -14.66 8.34 1.94
C SER A 174 -15.55 9.27 1.12
N ASP A 175 -15.08 9.76 -0.04
CA ASP A 175 -15.83 10.57 -1.00
C ASP A 175 -17.15 9.92 -1.45
N ALA A 176 -17.16 8.60 -1.58
CA ALA A 176 -18.36 7.84 -1.92
C ALA A 176 -19.30 7.57 -0.72
N GLY A 177 -19.02 8.15 0.45
CA GLY A 177 -19.81 8.02 1.67
C GLY A 177 -19.62 6.69 2.41
N VAL A 178 -18.55 5.95 2.12
CA VAL A 178 -18.21 4.71 2.83
C VAL A 178 -17.49 5.07 4.13
N LYS A 179 -17.89 4.42 5.24
CA LYS A 179 -17.20 4.59 6.53
C LYS A 179 -15.78 4.01 6.44
N THR A 180 -14.80 4.89 6.44
CA THR A 180 -13.39 4.53 6.36
C THR A 180 -12.67 4.95 7.62
N TYR A 181 -11.78 4.11 8.13
CA TYR A 181 -10.93 4.41 9.28
C TYR A 181 -9.46 4.20 8.88
N GLY A 182 -8.64 5.22 9.07
CA GLY A 182 -7.22 5.21 8.70
C GLY A 182 -6.30 5.09 9.91
N TYR A 183 -5.19 4.33 9.82
CA TYR A 183 -4.12 4.38 10.83
C TYR A 183 -2.72 4.53 10.23
N LEU A 184 -1.80 5.05 11.04
CA LEU A 184 -0.36 5.00 10.81
C LEU A 184 0.31 4.34 12.03
N PHE A 185 0.94 3.19 11.82
CA PHE A 185 1.68 2.51 12.88
C PHE A 185 3.09 3.07 12.98
N THR A 186 3.45 3.56 14.17
CA THR A 186 4.72 4.29 14.42
C THR A 186 5.44 3.82 15.68
N GLU A 187 5.02 2.68 16.26
CA GLU A 187 5.65 2.14 17.46
C GLU A 187 7.12 1.75 17.17
N PRO A 188 8.10 2.21 17.98
CA PRO A 188 9.50 1.86 17.78
C PRO A 188 9.77 0.35 17.92
N GLN A 189 10.48 -0.22 16.94
CA GLN A 189 10.81 -1.65 16.89
C GLN A 189 12.17 -1.94 17.54
N THR A 190 12.26 -1.80 18.87
CA THR A 190 13.54 -1.87 19.62
C THR A 190 14.27 -3.22 19.54
N SER A 191 13.56 -4.30 19.21
CA SER A 191 14.13 -5.63 19.01
C SER A 191 14.48 -5.94 17.55
N SER A 192 14.31 -4.99 16.64
CA SER A 192 14.64 -5.14 15.22
C SER A 192 15.85 -4.30 14.82
N PRO A 193 16.57 -4.67 13.74
CA PRO A 193 17.67 -3.86 13.23
C PRO A 193 17.23 -2.40 12.98
N PRO A 194 17.95 -1.38 13.51
CA PRO A 194 17.53 0.02 13.38
C PRO A 194 17.39 0.52 11.93
N VAL A 195 18.10 -0.11 11.00
CA VAL A 195 18.02 0.18 9.55
C VAL A 195 16.60 -0.01 8.98
N LEU A 196 15.77 -0.84 9.64
CA LEU A 196 14.41 -1.13 9.21
C LEU A 196 13.38 -0.12 9.74
N GLY A 197 13.65 0.55 10.87
CA GLY A 197 12.65 1.44 11.49
C GLY A 197 11.37 0.69 11.87
N VAL A 198 10.21 1.31 11.61
CA VAL A 198 8.88 0.70 11.75
C VAL A 198 8.47 0.12 10.40
N TYR A 199 9.06 -1.04 10.10
CA TYR A 199 9.01 -1.68 8.79
C TYR A 199 7.67 -2.37 8.50
N HIS A 200 7.49 -2.78 7.25
CA HIS A 200 6.35 -3.57 6.81
C HIS A 200 6.13 -4.81 7.68
N SER A 201 4.88 -5.05 8.11
CA SER A 201 4.46 -6.15 8.99
C SER A 201 4.86 -6.06 10.46
N SER A 202 5.54 -4.99 10.89
CA SER A 202 5.98 -4.83 12.27
C SER A 202 4.82 -4.62 13.27
N GLU A 203 3.63 -4.27 12.79
CA GLU A 203 2.41 -4.14 13.57
C GLU A 203 1.69 -5.47 13.84
N LEU A 204 1.97 -6.53 13.06
CA LEU A 204 1.28 -7.82 13.20
C LEU A 204 1.29 -8.40 14.62
N PRO A 205 2.41 -8.43 15.39
CA PRO A 205 2.38 -8.92 16.76
C PRO A 205 1.48 -8.10 17.70
N PHE A 206 1.17 -6.85 17.34
CA PHE A 206 0.25 -5.99 18.07
C PHE A 206 -1.20 -6.30 17.73
N VAL A 207 -1.49 -6.52 16.44
CA VAL A 207 -2.84 -6.86 15.96
C VAL A 207 -3.30 -8.23 16.47
N PHE A 208 -2.39 -9.19 16.59
CA PHE A 208 -2.70 -10.56 17.01
C PHE A 208 -2.42 -10.86 18.48
N GLY A 209 -1.85 -9.91 19.23
CA GLY A 209 -1.59 -10.06 20.66
C GLY A 209 -0.60 -11.18 20.97
N ASN A 210 0.68 -10.97 20.62
CA ASN A 210 1.79 -11.92 20.81
C ASN A 210 1.87 -13.04 19.76
N LEU A 211 1.96 -12.64 18.48
CA LEU A 211 2.12 -13.54 17.34
C LEU A 211 3.44 -14.32 17.40
N PRO A 212 3.43 -15.67 17.37
CA PRO A 212 4.65 -16.47 17.35
C PRO A 212 5.56 -16.12 16.17
N GLY A 213 6.88 -16.08 16.41
CA GLY A 213 7.88 -15.69 15.42
C GLY A 213 8.30 -14.22 15.46
N PHE A 214 7.65 -13.40 16.29
CA PHE A 214 8.05 -12.01 16.56
C PHE A 214 8.71 -11.86 17.93
N PRO A 215 9.58 -10.85 18.13
CA PRO A 215 10.12 -10.52 19.44
C PRO A 215 9.01 -10.18 20.46
N PRO A 216 9.20 -10.49 21.76
CA PRO A 216 8.25 -10.09 22.79
C PRO A 216 8.04 -8.58 22.84
N LEU A 217 6.79 -8.15 23.03
CA LEU A 217 6.45 -6.75 23.20
C LEU A 217 6.93 -6.22 24.56
N SER A 218 7.42 -4.98 24.58
CA SER A 218 7.64 -4.26 25.84
C SER A 218 6.31 -4.05 26.58
N PRO A 219 6.30 -3.77 27.89
CA PRO A 219 5.03 -3.52 28.61
C PRO A 219 4.17 -2.40 28.01
N SER A 220 4.78 -1.29 27.56
CA SER A 220 4.04 -0.20 26.89
C SER A 220 3.49 -0.62 25.52
N SER A 221 4.29 -1.38 24.77
CA SER A 221 3.89 -1.94 23.47
C SER A 221 2.78 -3.00 23.63
N ALA A 222 2.79 -3.77 24.72
CA ALA A 222 1.74 -4.74 25.04
C ALA A 222 0.41 -4.05 25.37
N ASN A 223 0.44 -2.92 26.09
CA ASN A 223 -0.77 -2.12 26.30
C ASN A 223 -1.33 -1.56 24.99
N LEU A 224 -0.46 -1.06 24.11
CA LEU A 224 -0.87 -0.63 22.75
C LEU A 224 -1.48 -1.80 21.96
N SER A 225 -0.91 -3.00 22.04
CA SER A 225 -1.44 -4.20 21.38
C SER A 225 -2.86 -4.53 21.86
N THR A 226 -3.12 -4.47 23.16
CA THR A 226 -4.48 -4.66 23.70
C THR A 226 -5.46 -3.65 23.11
N ILE A 227 -5.07 -2.37 23.06
CA ILE A 227 -5.90 -1.31 22.47
C ILE A 227 -6.17 -1.57 20.99
N MET A 228 -5.16 -1.99 20.22
CA MET A 228 -5.30 -2.34 18.80
C MET A 228 -6.25 -3.53 18.60
N MET A 229 -6.08 -4.60 19.38
CA MET A 229 -7.00 -5.74 19.32
C MET A 229 -8.44 -5.33 19.62
N ASP A 230 -8.66 -4.50 20.63
CA ASP A 230 -9.99 -4.02 21.00
C ASP A 230 -10.64 -3.20 19.87
N TYR A 231 -9.89 -2.31 19.20
CA TYR A 231 -10.41 -1.60 18.01
C TYR A 231 -10.81 -2.57 16.89
N TRP A 232 -9.97 -3.57 16.58
CA TRP A 232 -10.24 -4.52 15.51
C TRP A 232 -11.42 -5.44 15.83
N ILE A 233 -11.55 -5.89 17.09
CA ILE A 233 -12.69 -6.69 17.55
C ILE A 233 -13.98 -5.87 17.51
N SER A 234 -13.93 -4.61 17.95
CA SER A 234 -15.08 -3.68 17.88
C SER A 234 -15.54 -3.53 16.44
N PHE A 235 -14.60 -3.31 15.51
CA PHE A 235 -14.90 -3.18 14.10
C PHE A 235 -15.47 -4.47 13.50
N ALA A 236 -14.89 -5.63 13.83
CA ALA A 236 -15.37 -6.92 13.34
C ALA A 236 -16.79 -7.26 13.83
N THR A 237 -17.17 -6.79 15.02
CA THR A 237 -18.47 -7.10 15.64
C THR A 237 -19.56 -6.06 15.36
N SER A 238 -19.18 -4.82 15.06
CA SER A 238 -20.13 -3.70 14.94
C SER A 238 -19.94 -2.79 13.71
N LEU A 239 -18.89 -3.02 12.92
CA LEU A 239 -18.45 -2.14 11.82
C LEU A 239 -18.08 -0.71 12.28
N ASP A 240 -17.79 -0.55 13.57
CA ASP A 240 -17.31 0.68 14.21
C ASP A 240 -16.20 0.33 15.22
N PRO A 241 -15.00 0.93 15.14
CA PRO A 241 -13.94 0.66 16.11
C PRO A 241 -14.26 1.22 17.51
N ASN A 242 -15.32 2.02 17.67
CA ASN A 242 -15.68 2.75 18.89
C ASN A 242 -16.96 2.21 19.57
N ASP A 243 -17.11 0.89 19.68
CA ASP A 243 -18.32 0.24 20.22
C ASP A 243 -18.54 0.41 21.74
N GLY A 244 -17.62 1.09 22.43
CA GLY A 244 -17.66 1.34 23.87
C GLY A 244 -17.25 0.14 24.74
N ARG A 245 -16.73 -0.94 24.16
CA ARG A 245 -16.27 -2.16 24.85
C ARG A 245 -14.75 -2.27 24.90
N GLY A 246 -14.24 -3.11 25.79
CA GLY A 246 -12.79 -3.32 25.94
C GLY A 246 -12.09 -2.18 26.70
N THR A 247 -10.81 -2.00 26.44
CA THR A 247 -9.94 -1.04 27.14
C THR A 247 -10.30 0.40 26.78
N PRO A 248 -10.33 1.34 27.76
CA PRO A 248 -10.50 2.76 27.46
C PRO A 248 -9.44 3.23 26.45
N ARG A 249 -9.88 3.85 25.37
CA ARG A 249 -9.02 4.30 24.27
C ARG A 249 -9.59 5.58 23.63
N PRO A 250 -8.75 6.39 22.97
CA PRO A 250 -9.22 7.56 22.23
C PRO A 250 -10.28 7.20 21.20
N ARG A 251 -11.02 8.19 20.73
CA ARG A 251 -11.95 7.97 19.63
C ARG A 251 -11.16 7.87 18.32
N TRP A 252 -11.40 6.79 17.57
CA TRP A 252 -10.90 6.66 16.20
C TRP A 252 -11.90 7.28 15.26
N GLU A 253 -11.61 8.51 14.84
CA GLU A 253 -12.51 9.26 13.95
C GLU A 253 -12.53 8.67 12.54
N LEU A 254 -13.64 8.90 11.85
CA LEU A 254 -13.76 8.57 10.43
C LEU A 254 -12.72 9.35 9.62
N TYR A 255 -12.17 8.68 8.63
CA TYR A 255 -11.35 9.32 7.61
C TYR A 255 -12.25 10.20 6.73
N THR A 256 -12.05 11.51 6.79
CA THR A 256 -12.72 12.50 5.95
C THR A 256 -11.79 12.91 4.82
N SER A 257 -12.29 12.89 3.59
CA SER A 257 -11.55 13.40 2.43
C SER A 257 -11.47 14.93 2.44
N GLU A 258 -10.58 15.49 1.62
CA GLU A 258 -10.48 16.96 1.44
C GLU A 258 -11.80 17.56 0.91
N ASN A 259 -12.58 16.81 0.13
CA ASN A 259 -13.86 17.27 -0.42
C ASN A 259 -14.99 17.30 0.62
N GLN A 260 -14.85 16.54 1.71
CA GLN A 260 -15.81 16.49 2.82
C GLN A 260 -15.43 17.40 3.99
N ALA A 261 -14.20 17.92 4.00
CA ALA A 261 -13.77 18.92 4.97
C ALA A 261 -14.55 20.22 4.73
N SER A 262 -15.47 20.56 5.63
CA SER A 262 -16.08 21.89 5.64
C SER A 262 -14.97 22.92 5.93
N PRO A 263 -14.98 24.11 5.30
CA PRO A 263 -14.07 25.21 5.68
C PRO A 263 -14.23 25.65 7.15
N SER A 264 -15.27 25.17 7.85
CA SER A 264 -15.51 25.39 9.28
C SER A 264 -15.26 24.16 10.16
N SER A 265 -14.90 23.00 9.60
CA SER A 265 -14.65 21.77 10.37
C SER A 265 -13.16 21.50 10.47
N THR A 266 -12.65 21.39 11.69
CA THR A 266 -11.32 20.86 12.02
C THR A 266 -11.17 19.36 11.73
N GLN A 267 -12.02 18.79 10.87
CA GLN A 267 -11.96 17.39 10.45
C GLN A 267 -11.02 17.28 9.25
N GLU A 268 -9.74 17.47 9.57
CA GLU A 268 -8.62 17.23 8.67
C GLU A 268 -8.55 15.74 8.33
N LEU A 269 -7.91 15.40 7.20
CA LEU A 269 -7.62 14.03 6.78
C LEU A 269 -6.99 13.24 7.95
N ALA A 270 -7.75 12.51 8.76
CA ALA A 270 -7.23 12.03 10.04
C ALA A 270 -6.87 10.54 10.02
N LEU A 271 -5.66 10.21 10.43
CA LEU A 271 -5.24 8.85 10.79
C LEU A 271 -5.16 8.73 12.30
N LEU A 272 -5.49 7.55 12.84
CA LEU A 272 -5.09 7.20 14.19
C LEU A 272 -3.61 6.80 14.17
N GLN A 273 -2.76 7.56 14.83
CA GLN A 273 -1.38 7.17 15.07
C GLN A 273 -1.33 6.09 16.16
N LEU A 274 -0.84 4.91 15.81
CA LEU A 274 -0.66 3.81 16.75
C LEU A 274 0.77 3.85 17.30
N ASN A 275 0.90 4.43 18.50
CA ASN A 275 2.16 4.58 19.24
C ASN A 275 1.88 4.53 20.75
N SER A 276 2.68 3.78 21.51
CA SER A 276 2.46 3.58 22.94
C SER A 276 2.70 4.85 23.77
N GLN A 277 3.47 5.80 23.25
CA GLN A 277 3.74 7.10 23.89
C GLN A 277 2.85 8.22 23.34
N ASN A 278 2.26 8.04 22.15
CA ASN A 278 1.45 9.07 21.49
C ASN A 278 0.34 8.46 20.62
N LEU A 279 -0.66 7.87 21.27
CA LEU A 279 -1.88 7.38 20.63
C LEU A 279 -2.85 8.54 20.42
N SER A 280 -2.87 9.11 19.22
CA SER A 280 -3.64 10.32 18.89
C SER A 280 -4.06 10.35 17.42
N MET A 281 -5.05 11.18 17.10
CA MET A 281 -5.37 11.49 15.70
C MET A 281 -4.32 12.45 15.14
N ILE A 282 -3.86 12.18 13.91
CA ILE A 282 -2.88 13.00 13.18
C ILE A 282 -3.39 13.29 11.76
N PRO A 283 -2.96 14.39 11.12
CA PRO A 283 -3.25 14.63 9.72
C PRO A 283 -2.52 13.62 8.80
N ASP A 284 -3.18 13.24 7.71
CA ASP A 284 -2.67 12.43 6.60
C ASP A 284 -2.12 13.33 5.49
N ASP A 285 -1.28 14.30 5.88
CA ASP A 285 -0.73 15.33 5.00
C ASP A 285 0.79 15.17 4.76
N TYR A 286 1.40 14.16 5.38
CA TYR A 286 2.81 13.85 5.15
C TYR A 286 3.05 13.57 3.66
N ARG A 287 4.16 14.10 3.15
CA ARG A 287 4.61 13.94 1.75
C ARG A 287 3.49 14.22 0.74
N LYS A 288 2.60 15.20 1.03
CA LYS A 288 1.43 15.53 0.20
C LYS A 288 1.76 15.75 -1.27
N LYS A 289 2.88 16.43 -1.58
CA LYS A 289 3.32 16.68 -2.96
C LYS A 289 3.76 15.37 -3.66
N GLN A 290 4.55 14.56 -2.96
CA GLN A 290 5.06 13.31 -3.50
C GLN A 290 3.94 12.30 -3.77
N ILE A 291 3.12 12.02 -2.75
CA ILE A 291 1.99 11.09 -2.85
C ILE A 291 0.94 11.62 -3.82
N GLY A 292 0.71 12.94 -3.85
CA GLY A 292 -0.18 13.56 -4.83
C GLY A 292 0.27 13.36 -6.27
N PHE A 293 1.58 13.42 -6.54
CA PHE A 293 2.12 13.12 -7.86
C PHE A 293 1.93 11.64 -8.23
N ILE A 294 2.24 10.71 -7.30
CA ILE A 294 2.02 9.27 -7.52
C ILE A 294 0.54 9.00 -7.86
N ASN A 295 -0.39 9.54 -7.06
CA ASN A 295 -1.82 9.34 -7.24
C ASN A 295 -2.42 10.10 -8.43
N SER A 296 -1.69 11.04 -9.04
CA SER A 296 -2.19 11.80 -10.21
C SER A 296 -2.12 11.03 -11.52
N ASP A 297 -1.28 9.99 -11.59
CA ASP A 297 -1.16 9.11 -12.76
C ASP A 297 -1.12 7.63 -12.33
N PRO A 298 -2.29 7.07 -11.94
CA PRO A 298 -2.40 5.68 -11.49
C PRO A 298 -1.94 4.65 -12.54
N LEU A 299 -2.05 4.98 -13.83
CA LEU A 299 -1.65 4.08 -14.93
C LEU A 299 -0.14 3.86 -14.99
N VAL A 300 0.65 4.90 -14.68
CA VAL A 300 2.12 4.78 -14.66
C VAL A 300 2.57 3.85 -13.54
N TRP A 301 1.90 3.93 -12.38
CA TRP A 301 2.30 3.25 -11.15
C TRP A 301 1.43 2.04 -10.79
N LEU A 302 0.55 1.61 -11.71
CA LEU A 302 -0.28 0.41 -11.61
C LEU A 302 -1.12 0.32 -10.32
N HIS A 303 -1.75 1.41 -9.89
CA HIS A 303 -2.64 1.42 -8.71
C HIS A 303 -3.96 2.15 -8.94
#